data_AF-A0A7J5EC22-F1
#
_entry.id   AF-A0A7J5EC22-F1
#
_cell.length_a   1.000
_cell.length_b   1.000
_cell.length_c   1.000
_cell.angle_alpha   90.00
_cell.angle_beta   90.00
_cell.angle_gamma   90.00
#
_symmetry.space_group_name_H-M   'P 1'
#
loop_
_entity.id
_entity.type
_entity.pdbx_description
1 polymer ?
#
loop_
_entity_poly.entity_id
_entity_poly.type
_entity_poly.pdbx_seq_one_letter_code
_entity_poly.pdbx_strand_id
1 'polypeptide(L)'
;AKTSSSPGKTKSLNYYLVEKKFYIVDLPGFGYAKVSKTERDKWQKLIEKYFQSGRNLSLSFHFIDSRHHPTNLDVLLNNFLREINIPYTVILSKVDKLKQAELSKANKEIKKFFPELSYGDNLLIYSSVKGTGKKEIIKRLSALFT
;
A
#
# COMPACT_ATOMS: atom_id res chain seq x y z
N ALA A 1 -18.88 -1.66 -3.37
CA ALA A 1 -18.22 -1.26 -2.10
C ALA A 1 -18.49 0.21 -1.83
N LYS A 2 -18.87 0.61 -0.62
CA LYS A 2 -19.17 2.01 -0.27
C LYS A 2 -17.88 2.79 -0.10
N THR A 3 -17.61 3.74 -1.00
CA THR A 3 -16.50 4.70 -0.87
C THR A 3 -16.94 5.84 0.06
N SER A 4 -16.55 5.78 1.33
CA SER A 4 -16.78 6.86 2.28
C SER A 4 -15.92 8.08 1.93
N SER A 5 -16.56 9.23 1.76
CA SER A 5 -15.98 10.54 1.41
C SER A 5 -15.34 11.29 2.59
N SER A 6 -15.37 10.75 3.81
CA SER A 6 -14.73 11.35 4.99
C SER A 6 -13.42 10.64 5.35
N PRO A 7 -12.27 11.34 5.43
CA PRO A 7 -11.01 10.77 5.90
C PRO A 7 -11.14 10.23 7.34
N GLY A 8 -10.62 9.03 7.61
CA GLY A 8 -10.43 8.50 8.98
C GLY A 8 -11.57 7.66 9.58
N LYS A 9 -12.57 7.20 8.81
CA LYS A 9 -13.70 6.40 9.36
C LYS A 9 -13.60 4.89 9.23
N THR A 10 -12.67 4.35 8.45
CA THR A 10 -12.45 2.89 8.45
C THR A 10 -11.65 2.56 9.71
N LYS A 11 -12.29 1.98 10.74
CA LYS A 11 -11.64 1.48 11.97
C LYS A 11 -11.54 -0.04 12.00
N SER A 12 -12.02 -0.69 10.95
CA SER A 12 -12.19 -2.14 10.85
C SER A 12 -11.35 -2.68 9.71
N LEU A 13 -10.81 -3.88 9.91
CA LEU A 13 -10.20 -4.67 8.85
C LEU A 13 -11.31 -5.23 7.97
N ASN A 14 -11.27 -4.97 6.66
CA ASN A 14 -12.26 -5.55 5.74
C ASN A 14 -11.64 -6.75 5.03
N TYR A 15 -12.28 -7.90 5.15
CA TYR A 15 -11.85 -9.15 4.51
C TYR A 15 -12.71 -9.43 3.28
N TYR A 16 -12.07 -9.68 2.16
CA TYR A 16 -12.71 -10.05 0.90
C TYR A 16 -12.21 -11.43 0.47
N LEU A 17 -13.08 -12.44 0.53
CA LEU A 17 -12.76 -13.77 0.04
C LEU A 17 -12.80 -13.79 -1.49
N VAL A 18 -11.68 -14.12 -2.13
CA VAL A 18 -11.52 -14.19 -3.58
C VAL A 18 -11.46 -15.66 -4.00
N GLU A 19 -12.39 -16.05 -4.88
CA GLU A 19 -12.50 -17.42 -5.43
C GLU A 19 -12.51 -18.55 -4.39
N LYS A 20 -12.86 -18.27 -3.13
CA LYS A 20 -12.72 -19.20 -1.99
C LYS A 20 -11.28 -19.70 -1.76
N LYS A 21 -10.27 -19.04 -2.32
CA LYS A 21 -8.85 -19.45 -2.26
C LYS A 21 -8.04 -18.60 -1.27
N PHE A 22 -8.28 -17.29 -1.25
CA PHE A 22 -7.51 -16.37 -0.42
C PHE A 22 -8.34 -15.15 0.00
N TYR A 23 -7.86 -14.46 1.02
CA TYR A 23 -8.44 -13.19 1.46
C TYR A 23 -7.59 -12.02 0.97
N ILE A 24 -8.25 -11.02 0.37
CA ILE A 24 -7.71 -9.66 0.30
C ILE A 24 -8.19 -8.95 1.55
N VAL A 25 -7.24 -8.38 2.30
CA VAL A 25 -7.56 -7.65 3.53
C VAL A 25 -7.22 -6.19 3.33
N ASP A 26 -8.25 -5.35 3.39
CA ASP A 26 -8.11 -3.91 3.35
C ASP A 26 -7.91 -3.41 4.77
N LEU A 27 -6.69 -2.92 5.03
CA LEU A 27 -6.32 -2.30 6.28
C LEU A 27 -6.93 -0.89 6.32
N PRO A 28 -7.45 -0.45 7.48
CA PRO A 28 -8.05 0.88 7.59
C PRO A 28 -7.10 1.96 7.07
N GLY A 29 -7.54 2.86 6.18
CA GLY A 29 -6.65 3.87 5.60
C GLY A 29 -6.16 4.89 6.63
N PHE A 30 -4.86 5.18 6.62
CA PHE A 30 -4.23 6.16 7.52
C PHE A 30 -4.48 7.54 6.94
N GLY A 31 -5.53 8.19 7.43
CA GLY A 31 -5.91 9.54 7.00
C GLY A 31 -4.71 10.48 7.05
N TYR A 32 -4.32 10.98 5.89
CA TYR A 32 -3.38 12.08 5.76
C TYR A 32 -3.97 13.34 6.38
N ALA A 33 -3.40 13.76 7.52
CA ALA A 33 -3.06 15.15 7.85
C ALA A 33 -3.04 15.41 9.37
N LYS A 34 -3.86 14.72 10.19
CA LYS A 34 -4.05 15.11 11.61
C LYS A 34 -4.50 13.96 12.53
N VAL A 35 -3.84 12.80 12.46
CA VAL A 35 -4.09 11.76 13.47
C VAL A 35 -3.31 12.07 14.75
N SER A 36 -4.02 12.08 15.87
CA SER A 36 -3.44 12.28 17.21
C SER A 36 -2.39 11.21 17.51
N LYS A 37 -1.48 11.46 18.45
CA LYS A 37 -0.51 10.45 18.91
C LYS A 37 -1.24 9.15 19.31
N THR A 38 -2.33 9.27 20.05
CA THR A 38 -3.19 8.16 20.48
C THR A 38 -3.74 7.33 19.31
N GLU A 39 -4.11 7.97 18.20
CA GLU A 39 -4.58 7.26 17.01
C GLU A 39 -3.44 6.54 16.27
N ARG A 40 -2.24 7.13 16.22
CA ARG A 40 -1.06 6.46 15.66
C ARG A 40 -0.68 5.23 16.49
N ASP A 41 -0.71 5.34 17.82
CA ASP A 41 -0.37 4.22 18.71
C ASP A 41 -1.40 3.08 18.58
N LYS A 42 -2.70 3.42 18.50
CA LYS A 42 -3.76 2.42 18.25
C LYS A 42 -3.58 1.75 16.89
N TRP A 43 -3.21 2.53 15.89
CA TRP A 43 -2.94 2.03 14.56
C TRP A 43 -1.75 1.06 14.55
N GLN A 44 -0.63 1.48 15.12
CA GLN A 44 0.58 0.66 15.21
C GLN A 44 0.26 -0.68 15.87
N LYS A 45 -0.46 -0.66 17.00
CA LYS A 45 -0.93 -1.88 17.68
C LYS A 45 -1.85 -2.75 16.82
N LEU A 46 -2.72 -2.16 16.02
CA LEU A 46 -3.62 -2.90 15.12
C LEU A 46 -2.83 -3.61 14.02
N ILE A 47 -1.86 -2.93 13.43
CA ILE A 47 -0.96 -3.48 12.41
C ILE A 47 -0.10 -4.58 13.02
N GLU A 48 0.62 -4.29 14.10
CA GLU A 48 1.42 -5.28 14.82
C GLU A 48 0.59 -6.52 15.14
N LYS A 49 -0.61 -6.36 15.71
CA LYS A 49 -1.50 -7.50 16.00
C LYS A 49 -1.98 -8.24 14.76
N TYR A 50 -2.26 -7.53 13.66
CA TYR A 50 -2.67 -8.16 12.41
C TYR A 50 -1.53 -9.03 11.84
N PHE A 51 -0.33 -8.49 11.80
CA PHE A 51 0.85 -9.12 11.22
C PHE A 51 1.49 -10.20 12.13
N GLN A 52 1.40 -10.06 13.45
CA GLN A 52 1.90 -11.05 14.44
C GLN A 52 0.93 -12.19 14.74
N SER A 53 -0.23 -12.23 14.10
CA SER A 53 -1.29 -13.20 14.38
C SER A 53 -1.02 -14.65 13.95
N GLY A 54 0.17 -14.95 13.41
CA GLY A 54 0.51 -16.26 12.86
C GLY A 54 -0.24 -16.60 11.56
N ARG A 55 -0.90 -15.62 10.93
CA ARG A 55 -1.55 -15.79 9.64
C ARG A 55 -0.51 -15.95 8.54
N ASN A 56 -0.80 -16.79 7.56
CA ASN A 56 0.01 -16.88 6.35
C ASN A 56 -0.25 -15.64 5.46
N LEU A 57 0.66 -14.67 5.52
CA LEU A 57 0.59 -13.43 4.76
C LEU A 57 1.54 -13.53 3.57
N SER A 58 0.99 -13.70 2.37
CA SER A 58 1.78 -13.94 1.17
C SER A 58 2.38 -12.67 0.55
N LEU A 59 1.65 -11.56 0.59
CA LEU A 59 2.06 -10.29 -0.03
C LEU A 59 1.30 -9.10 0.57
N SER A 60 1.99 -7.96 0.73
CA SER A 60 1.40 -6.67 1.09
C SER A 60 1.48 -5.67 -0.08
N PHE A 61 0.43 -4.88 -0.28
CA PHE A 61 0.44 -3.75 -1.22
C PHE A 61 0.41 -2.43 -0.46
N HIS A 62 1.47 -1.64 -0.59
CA HIS A 62 1.58 -0.33 0.05
C HIS A 62 1.29 0.77 -0.97
N PHE A 63 0.12 1.39 -0.88
CA PHE A 63 -0.28 2.47 -1.77
C PHE A 63 0.24 3.82 -1.29
N ILE A 64 0.94 4.52 -2.17
CA ILE A 64 1.44 5.89 -1.95
C ILE A 64 0.85 6.79 -3.05
N ASP A 65 0.41 7.99 -2.69
CA ASP A 65 -0.10 8.97 -3.67
C ASP A 65 1.07 9.56 -4.45
N SER A 66 1.15 9.30 -5.77
CA SER A 66 2.30 9.69 -6.60
C SER A 66 2.55 11.21 -6.66
N ARG A 67 1.58 12.04 -6.26
CA ARG A 67 1.65 13.50 -6.31
C ARG A 67 2.42 14.11 -5.14
N HIS A 68 2.72 13.33 -4.11
CA HIS A 68 3.28 13.83 -2.87
C HIS A 68 4.51 13.01 -2.47
N HIS A 69 5.37 13.64 -1.66
CA HIS A 69 6.46 12.94 -1.00
C HIS A 69 5.91 11.80 -0.12
N PRO A 70 6.62 10.65 -0.03
CA PRO A 70 6.29 9.65 0.98
C PRO A 70 6.31 10.29 2.35
N THR A 71 5.34 9.95 3.18
CA THR A 71 5.28 10.58 4.50
C THR A 71 5.89 9.72 5.58
N ASN A 72 5.99 10.28 6.78
CA ASN A 72 6.52 9.55 7.94
C ASN A 72 5.77 8.24 8.21
N LEU A 73 4.47 8.16 7.90
CA LEU A 73 3.70 6.93 8.04
C LEU A 73 4.05 5.90 6.96
N ASP A 74 4.31 6.35 5.73
CA ASP A 74 4.79 5.45 4.67
C ASP A 74 6.16 4.87 5.04
N VAL A 75 7.06 5.71 5.55
CA VAL A 75 8.39 5.26 6.00
C VAL A 75 8.29 4.27 7.15
N LEU A 76 7.44 4.55 8.14
CA LEU A 76 7.19 3.66 9.28
C LEU A 76 6.62 2.31 8.83
N LEU A 77 5.63 2.33 7.92
CA LEU A 77 5.04 1.11 7.38
C LEU A 77 6.05 0.30 6.56
N ASN A 78 6.86 0.95 5.72
CA ASN A 78 7.89 0.29 4.93
C ASN A 78 8.92 -0.41 5.83
N ASN A 79 9.40 0.29 6.86
CA ASN A 79 10.33 -0.29 7.84
C ASN A 79 9.71 -1.48 8.56
N PHE A 80 8.47 -1.35 9.03
CA PHE A 80 7.74 -2.42 9.69
C PHE A 80 7.59 -3.66 8.78
N LEU A 81 7.19 -3.48 7.51
CA LEU A 81 7.05 -4.58 6.55
C LEU A 81 8.38 -5.32 6.31
N ARG A 82 9.49 -4.57 6.32
CA ARG A 82 10.84 -5.14 6.22
C ARG A 82 11.23 -5.92 7.47
N GLU A 83 10.97 -5.38 8.66
CA GLU A 83 11.28 -6.04 9.93
C GLU A 83 10.60 -7.40 10.09
N ILE A 84 9.34 -7.49 9.65
CA ILE A 84 8.56 -8.74 9.72
C ILE A 84 8.79 -9.67 8.52
N ASN A 85 9.70 -9.32 7.61
CA ASN A 85 10.07 -10.10 6.41
C ASN A 85 8.89 -10.51 5.53
N ILE A 86 7.88 -9.65 5.39
CA ILE A 86 6.75 -9.94 4.49
C ILE A 86 7.06 -9.35 3.12
N PRO A 87 6.93 -10.14 2.03
CA PRO A 87 7.01 -9.62 0.69
C PRO A 87 6.01 -8.47 0.50
N TYR A 88 6.46 -7.35 -0.05
CA TYR A 88 5.57 -6.23 -0.32
C TYR A 88 5.86 -5.58 -1.67
N THR A 89 4.87 -4.85 -2.17
CA THR A 89 4.96 -4.08 -3.41
C THR A 89 4.39 -2.69 -3.15
N VAL A 90 5.20 -1.67 -3.43
CA VAL A 90 4.77 -0.28 -3.37
C VAL A 90 4.05 0.06 -4.66
N ILE A 91 2.87 0.67 -4.55
CA ILE A 91 2.07 1.14 -5.67
C ILE A 91 1.95 2.65 -5.60
N LEU A 92 2.59 3.34 -6.54
CA LEU A 92 2.39 4.76 -6.77
C LEU A 92 1.03 4.96 -7.46
N SER A 93 0.05 5.42 -6.70
CA SER A 93 -1.33 5.63 -7.14
C SER A 93 -1.57 7.01 -7.77
N LYS A 94 -2.69 7.17 -8.47
CA LYS A 94 -3.15 8.42 -9.10
C LYS A 94 -2.18 8.98 -10.16
N VAL A 95 -1.45 8.11 -10.86
CA VAL A 95 -0.49 8.54 -11.89
C VAL A 95 -1.14 9.23 -13.08
N ASP A 96 -2.47 9.15 -13.23
CA ASP A 96 -3.22 9.96 -14.20
C ASP A 96 -3.12 11.47 -13.96
N LYS A 97 -2.74 11.88 -12.75
CA LYS A 97 -2.55 13.29 -12.36
C LYS A 97 -1.15 13.82 -12.65
N LEU A 98 -0.23 12.97 -13.10
CA LEU A 98 1.16 13.33 -13.37
C LEU A 98 1.45 13.29 -14.88
N LYS A 99 2.26 14.24 -15.33
CA LYS A 99 2.97 14.17 -16.61
C LYS A 99 4.15 13.21 -16.50
N GLN A 100 4.67 12.76 -17.63
CA GLN A 100 5.78 11.80 -17.68
C GLN A 100 7.02 12.24 -16.88
N ALA A 101 7.36 13.53 -16.94
CA ALA A 101 8.49 14.08 -16.18
C ALA A 101 8.26 14.01 -14.66
N GLU A 102 7.04 14.30 -14.20
CA GLU A 102 6.65 14.25 -12.79
C GLU A 102 6.61 12.81 -12.29
N LEU A 103 6.12 11.88 -13.09
CA LEU A 103 6.14 10.45 -12.77
C LEU A 103 7.57 9.91 -12.66
N SER A 104 8.46 10.32 -13.58
CA SER A 104 9.89 9.99 -13.49
C SER A 104 10.52 10.54 -12.21
N LYS A 105 10.17 11.78 -11.83
CA LYS A 105 10.61 12.38 -10.56
C LYS A 105 10.10 11.58 -9.35
N ALA A 106 8.81 11.25 -9.31
CA ALA A 106 8.22 10.45 -8.24
C ALA A 106 8.89 9.07 -8.11
N ASN A 107 9.15 8.40 -9.23
CA ASN A 107 9.88 7.12 -9.25
C ASN A 107 11.33 7.23 -8.76
N LYS A 108 12.03 8.33 -9.06
CA LYS A 108 13.38 8.55 -8.52
C LYS A 108 13.32 8.85 -7.03
N GLU A 109 12.34 9.61 -6.61
CA GLU A 109 12.18 10.04 -5.24
C GLU A 109 11.81 8.88 -4.32
N ILE A 110 10.85 8.04 -4.70
CA ILE A 110 10.44 6.89 -3.91
C ILE A 110 11.63 5.95 -3.64
N LYS A 111 12.54 5.80 -4.62
CA LYS A 111 13.77 5.02 -4.48
C LYS A 111 14.82 5.67 -3.57
N LYS A 112 14.77 6.97 -3.34
CA LYS A 112 15.62 7.62 -2.33
C LYS A 112 15.16 7.27 -0.92
N PHE A 113 13.85 7.17 -0.71
CA PHE A 113 13.29 6.75 0.58
C PHE A 113 13.41 5.23 0.78
N PHE A 114 13.19 4.46 -0.28
CA PHE A 114 13.12 3.01 -0.27
C PHE A 114 14.06 2.43 -1.34
N PRO A 115 15.38 2.39 -1.11
CA PRO A 115 16.38 1.98 -2.10
C PRO A 115 16.26 0.51 -2.53
N GLU A 116 15.60 -0.33 -1.74
CA GLU A 116 15.28 -1.72 -2.05
C GLU A 116 14.23 -1.90 -3.16
N LEU A 117 13.58 -0.82 -3.59
CA LEU A 117 12.52 -0.87 -4.59
C LEU A 117 13.02 -0.82 -6.03
N SER A 118 12.55 -1.76 -6.84
CA SER A 118 12.81 -1.87 -8.27
C SER A 118 11.52 -1.71 -9.07
N TYR A 119 11.55 -0.78 -10.03
CA TYR A 119 10.40 -0.49 -10.88
C TYR A 119 10.10 -1.69 -11.79
N GLY A 120 8.84 -2.12 -11.81
CA GLY A 120 8.40 -3.30 -12.57
C GLY A 120 8.49 -4.62 -11.81
N ASP A 121 9.07 -4.63 -10.60
CA ASP A 121 9.05 -5.77 -9.69
C ASP A 121 8.23 -5.44 -8.43
N ASN A 122 8.85 -4.87 -7.40
CA ASN A 122 8.21 -4.48 -6.14
C ASN A 122 7.87 -2.97 -6.05
N LEU A 123 8.02 -2.24 -7.16
CA LEU A 123 7.51 -0.88 -7.33
C LEU A 123 6.69 -0.79 -8.62
N LEU A 124 5.40 -0.52 -8.47
CA LEU A 124 4.45 -0.41 -9.57
C LEU A 124 3.74 0.95 -9.55
N ILE A 125 3.12 1.29 -10.67
CA ILE A 125 2.28 2.49 -10.81
C ILE A 125 0.83 2.08 -11.00
N TYR A 126 -0.11 2.92 -10.58
CA TYR A 126 -1.53 2.65 -10.77
C TYR A 126 -2.37 3.92 -10.98
N SER A 127 -3.33 3.85 -11.89
CA SER A 127 -4.42 4.80 -11.99
C SER A 127 -5.75 4.06 -11.96
N SER A 128 -6.59 4.38 -10.97
CA SER A 128 -7.96 3.89 -10.92
C SER A 128 -8.85 4.51 -11.99
N VAL A 129 -8.50 5.70 -12.50
CA VAL A 129 -9.25 6.41 -13.54
C VAL A 129 -8.94 5.86 -14.93
N LYS A 130 -7.65 5.65 -15.24
CA LYS A 130 -7.20 5.21 -16.56
C LYS A 130 -6.99 3.69 -16.65
N GLY A 131 -7.02 2.97 -15.54
CA GLY A 131 -6.68 1.55 -15.47
C GLY A 131 -5.19 1.24 -15.71
N THR A 132 -4.34 2.27 -15.81
CA THR A 132 -2.88 2.13 -15.96
C THR A 132 -2.31 1.28 -14.82
N GLY A 133 -1.43 0.33 -15.14
CA GLY A 133 -0.77 -0.51 -14.13
C GLY A 133 -1.58 -1.73 -13.65
N LYS A 134 -2.84 -1.86 -14.09
CA LYS A 134 -3.72 -2.96 -13.65
C LYS A 134 -3.17 -4.33 -14.04
N LYS A 135 -2.60 -4.47 -15.24
CA LYS A 135 -2.08 -5.75 -15.74
C LYS A 135 -0.90 -6.24 -14.90
N GLU A 136 -0.03 -5.32 -14.52
CA GLU A 136 1.17 -5.56 -13.73
C GLU A 136 0.81 -5.98 -12.30
N ILE A 137 -0.17 -5.31 -11.68
CA ILE A 137 -0.68 -5.68 -10.35
C ILE A 137 -1.34 -7.06 -10.38
N ILE A 138 -2.18 -7.34 -11.39
CA ILE A 138 -2.79 -8.66 -11.55
C ILE A 138 -1.72 -9.72 -11.75
N LYS A 139 -0.74 -9.48 -12.62
CA LYS A 139 0.38 -10.41 -12.84
C LYS A 139 1.12 -10.70 -11.53
N ARG A 140 1.42 -9.67 -10.73
CA ARG A 140 2.09 -9.83 -9.43
C ARG A 140 1.25 -10.66 -8.45
N LEU A 141 -0.07 -10.43 -8.41
CA LEU A 141 -0.98 -11.18 -7.55
C LEU A 141 -1.11 -12.65 -8.00
N SER A 142 -1.28 -12.88 -9.31
CA SER A 142 -1.42 -14.23 -9.88
C SER A 142 -0.19 -15.10 -9.65
N ALA A 143 1.00 -14.49 -9.65
CA ALA A 143 2.26 -15.20 -9.40
C ALA A 143 2.38 -15.82 -7.99
N LEU A 144 1.50 -15.45 -7.04
CA LEU A 144 1.46 -16.06 -5.71
C LEU A 144 0.72 -17.41 -5.68
N PHE A 145 -0.06 -17.71 -6.72
CA PHE A 145 -0.95 -18.88 -6.77
C PHE A 145 -0.60 -19.88 -7.88
N THR A 146 0.44 -19.58 -8.66
CA THR A 146 1.11 -20.49 -9.60
C THR A 146 2.21 -21.25 -8.89
#